data_AF-A0A2K8ZCH1-F1
#
_entry.id   AF-A0A2K8ZCH1-F1
#
_cell.length_a   1.000
_cell.length_b   1.000
_cell.length_c   1.000
_cell.angle_alpha   90.00
_cell.angle_beta   90.00
_cell.angle_gamma   90.00
#
_symmetry.space_group_name_H-M   'P 1'
#
loop_
_entity.id
_entity.type
_entity.pdbx_description
1 polymer ?
#
loop_
_entity_poly.entity_id
_entity_poly.type
_entity_poly.pdbx_seq_one_letter_code
_entity_poly.pdbx_strand_id
1 'polypeptide(L)'
;MKKVIWLLAILLVGIHSVPTHAIHPPKLNRASDSKRVSISEAEGIQFTEASWRDILKKAKAEKKVIFLDAYASWCGPCKLLQKNVFTKKAVGDFYNEKFINVKMDMEKGEGPALAQVYPLEAYPTLLFIDGNGKILKKVLGLQTPENLIAIGKSVK
;
A
#
# COMPACT_ATOMS: atom_id res chain seq x y z
N MET A 1 54.04 -1.49 -61.80
CA MET A 1 55.44 -1.08 -62.01
C MET A 1 55.72 0.16 -61.17
N LYS A 2 56.79 0.13 -60.36
CA LYS A 2 57.58 1.26 -59.80
C LYS A 2 56.87 2.16 -58.76
N LYS A 3 57.23 2.03 -57.47
CA LYS A 3 58.34 2.69 -56.72
C LYS A 3 57.88 4.04 -56.11
N VAL A 4 57.58 4.08 -54.80
CA VAL A 4 58.41 4.46 -53.61
C VAL A 4 58.66 5.98 -53.45
N ILE A 5 58.59 6.42 -52.17
CA ILE A 5 59.26 7.56 -51.48
C ILE A 5 58.59 8.96 -51.73
N TRP A 6 58.38 9.90 -50.79
CA TRP A 6 59.13 10.51 -49.66
C TRP A 6 58.15 11.24 -48.70
N LEU A 7 58.24 11.03 -47.38
CA LEU A 7 58.86 11.93 -46.36
C LEU A 7 58.26 13.33 -46.25
N LEU A 8 57.74 13.69 -45.06
CA LEU A 8 58.06 14.94 -44.36
C LEU A 8 57.49 14.96 -42.93
N ALA A 9 58.36 15.27 -41.99
CA ALA A 9 58.11 15.47 -40.56
C ALA A 9 57.91 16.95 -40.27
N ILE A 10 56.98 17.32 -39.37
CA ILE A 10 57.02 18.60 -38.64
C ILE A 10 56.54 18.38 -37.20
N LEU A 11 57.42 18.75 -36.27
CA LEU A 11 57.24 18.85 -34.83
C LEU A 11 56.13 19.82 -34.44
N LEU A 12 55.43 19.57 -33.33
CA LEU A 12 55.16 20.61 -32.33
C LEU A 12 54.85 20.00 -30.96
N VAL A 13 55.50 20.59 -29.97
CA VAL A 13 55.62 20.21 -28.57
C VAL A 13 54.33 20.55 -27.82
N GLY A 14 53.81 19.60 -27.05
CA GLY A 14 52.67 19.80 -26.14
C GLY A 14 52.91 19.09 -24.82
N ILE A 15 53.65 19.75 -23.93
CA ILE A 15 53.92 19.33 -22.55
C ILE A 15 52.60 19.47 -21.78
N HIS A 16 52.03 18.38 -21.25
CA HIS A 16 51.04 18.46 -20.18
C HIS A 16 51.34 17.38 -19.13
N SER A 17 51.35 17.85 -17.90
CA SER A 17 51.86 17.24 -16.68
C SER A 17 51.17 15.92 -16.33
N VAL A 18 51.98 14.93 -15.97
CA VAL A 18 51.55 13.69 -15.31
C VAL A 18 51.39 13.96 -13.82
N PRO A 19 50.23 13.70 -13.20
CA PRO A 19 50.16 13.46 -11.77
C PRO A 19 50.37 11.96 -11.51
N THR A 20 51.55 11.64 -10.98
CA THR A 20 51.77 10.44 -10.17
C THR A 20 50.92 10.58 -8.91
N HIS A 21 50.21 9.53 -8.48
CA HIS A 21 50.18 9.11 -7.07
C HIS A 21 49.44 7.77 -6.86
N ALA A 22 50.16 6.88 -6.18
CA ALA A 22 49.68 5.93 -5.19
C ALA A 22 48.70 4.80 -5.60
N ILE A 23 49.34 3.70 -5.98
CA ILE A 23 49.16 2.33 -5.46
C ILE A 23 48.21 2.24 -4.23
N HIS A 24 47.10 1.52 -4.37
CA HIS A 24 46.33 0.93 -3.27
C HIS A 24 46.14 -0.59 -3.47
N PRO A 25 46.14 -1.39 -2.39
CA PRO A 25 46.25 -2.85 -2.42
C PRO A 25 44.96 -3.56 -2.87
N PRO A 26 45.03 -4.83 -3.32
CA PRO A 26 43.87 -5.56 -3.80
C PRO A 26 43.15 -6.36 -2.69
N LYS A 27 41.83 -6.48 -2.89
CA LYS A 27 40.84 -7.42 -2.31
C LYS A 27 40.21 -7.08 -0.95
N LEU A 28 38.89 -6.87 -1.00
CA LEU A 28 37.98 -7.65 -0.16
C LEU A 28 36.64 -7.84 -0.88
N ASN A 29 36.41 -9.06 -1.35
CA ASN A 29 35.06 -9.53 -1.70
C ASN A 29 34.30 -9.72 -0.40
N ARG A 30 33.36 -8.84 -0.09
CA ARG A 30 32.31 -9.11 0.90
C ARG A 30 30.98 -9.10 0.18
N ALA A 31 30.54 -10.29 -0.19
CA ALA A 31 29.14 -10.58 -0.41
C ALA A 31 28.39 -10.19 0.87
N SER A 32 27.73 -9.03 0.85
CA SER A 32 26.58 -8.76 1.70
C SER A 32 25.41 -8.62 0.76
N ASP A 33 24.80 -9.77 0.57
CA ASP A 33 23.45 -9.98 0.08
C ASP A 33 22.48 -9.16 0.95
N SER A 34 22.40 -7.85 0.71
CA SER A 34 21.24 -7.05 1.09
C SER A 34 20.32 -7.04 -0.11
N LYS A 35 19.61 -8.17 -0.23
CA LYS A 35 18.44 -8.34 -1.08
C LYS A 35 17.64 -7.05 -1.05
N ARG A 36 17.62 -6.37 -2.19
CA ARG A 36 16.81 -5.19 -2.45
C ARG A 36 15.35 -5.65 -2.31
N VAL A 37 14.79 -5.51 -1.11
CA VAL A 37 13.37 -5.81 -0.90
C VAL A 37 12.61 -4.64 -1.53
N SER A 38 12.24 -4.79 -2.80
CA SER A 38 11.22 -3.97 -3.41
C SER A 38 9.87 -4.39 -2.83
N ILE A 39 9.62 -4.05 -1.57
CA ILE A 39 8.25 -3.97 -1.07
C ILE A 39 7.70 -2.73 -1.76
N SER A 40 6.79 -2.90 -2.72
CA SER A 40 5.80 -1.85 -2.92
C SER A 40 4.96 -1.83 -1.66
N GLU A 41 5.40 -1.09 -0.64
CA GLU A 41 4.64 -0.85 0.58
C GLU A 41 3.40 -0.09 0.14
N ALA A 42 2.29 -0.81 -0.01
CA ALA A 42 1.05 -0.18 -0.39
C ALA A 42 0.68 0.81 0.72
N GLU A 43 0.62 2.10 0.38
CA GLU A 43 0.28 3.14 1.35
C GLU A 43 -1.17 2.97 1.79
N GLY A 44 -1.38 2.56 3.03
CA GLY A 44 -2.71 2.48 3.63
C GLY A 44 -3.50 1.18 3.38
N ILE A 45 -4.79 1.23 3.68
CA ILE A 45 -5.72 0.10 3.61
C ILE A 45 -5.96 -0.30 2.14
N GLN A 46 -5.79 -1.59 1.87
CA GLN A 46 -6.10 -2.21 0.59
C GLN A 46 -7.53 -2.76 0.61
N PHE A 47 -8.43 -2.08 -0.09
CA PHE A 47 -9.83 -2.49 -0.20
C PHE A 47 -10.01 -3.60 -1.23
N THR A 48 -10.78 -4.62 -0.85
CA THR A 48 -11.17 -5.73 -1.73
C THR A 48 -12.42 -5.35 -2.51
N GLU A 49 -12.32 -5.40 -3.83
CA GLU A 49 -13.44 -5.17 -4.75
C GLU A 49 -14.01 -6.52 -5.21
N ALA A 50 -15.16 -6.91 -4.65
CA ALA A 50 -15.88 -8.14 -4.99
C ALA A 50 -17.35 -8.04 -4.54
N SER A 51 -18.22 -8.94 -5.02
CA SER A 51 -19.60 -9.02 -4.54
C SER A 51 -19.65 -9.34 -3.04
N TRP A 52 -20.65 -8.84 -2.32
CA TRP A 52 -20.78 -9.09 -0.87
C TRP A 52 -20.82 -10.59 -0.55
N ARG A 53 -21.48 -11.36 -1.40
CA ARG A 53 -21.54 -12.82 -1.28
C ARG A 53 -20.15 -13.46 -1.33
N ASP A 54 -19.29 -13.02 -2.23
CA ASP A 54 -17.95 -13.60 -2.39
C ASP A 54 -17.02 -13.13 -1.28
N ILE A 55 -17.21 -11.92 -0.75
CA ILE A 55 -16.54 -11.43 0.46
C ILE A 55 -16.89 -12.30 1.67
N LEU A 56 -18.16 -12.60 1.90
CA LEU A 56 -18.58 -13.49 3.00
C LEU A 56 -17.98 -14.90 2.86
N LYS A 57 -17.99 -15.46 1.64
CA LYS A 57 -17.35 -16.76 1.37
C LYS A 57 -15.86 -16.72 1.70
N LYS A 58 -15.15 -15.67 1.26
CA LYS A 58 -13.72 -15.47 1.55
C LYS A 58 -13.46 -15.35 3.05
N ALA A 59 -14.24 -14.53 3.76
CA ALA A 59 -14.15 -14.35 5.20
C ALA A 59 -14.34 -15.66 5.97
N LYS A 60 -15.33 -16.46 5.57
CA LYS A 60 -15.59 -17.77 6.16
C LYS A 60 -14.45 -18.76 5.89
N ALA A 61 -13.94 -18.80 4.67
CA ALA A 61 -12.84 -19.69 4.28
C ALA A 61 -11.52 -19.34 4.98
N GLU A 62 -11.18 -18.04 5.07
CA GLU A 62 -9.96 -17.56 5.72
C GLU A 62 -10.10 -17.42 7.24
N LYS A 63 -11.31 -17.59 7.79
CA LYS A 63 -11.65 -17.31 9.20
C LYS A 63 -11.24 -15.89 9.61
N LYS A 64 -11.42 -14.94 8.70
CA LYS A 64 -11.10 -13.52 8.91
C LYS A 64 -12.36 -12.69 9.13
N VAL A 65 -12.20 -11.64 9.92
CA VAL A 65 -13.22 -10.62 10.10
C VAL A 65 -13.20 -9.67 8.90
N ILE A 66 -14.38 -9.23 8.48
CA ILE A 66 -14.57 -8.19 7.46
C ILE A 66 -14.58 -6.84 8.17
N PHE A 67 -13.75 -5.92 7.70
CA PHE A 67 -13.84 -4.50 8.03
C PHE A 67 -14.57 -3.79 6.89
N LEU A 68 -15.75 -3.27 7.14
CA LEU A 68 -16.59 -2.57 6.18
C LEU A 68 -16.67 -1.08 6.50
N ASP A 69 -16.12 -0.24 5.62
CA ASP A 69 -16.41 1.20 5.53
C ASP A 69 -17.75 1.39 4.81
N ALA A 70 -18.82 1.59 5.58
CA ALA A 70 -20.15 1.85 5.05
C ALA A 70 -20.32 3.37 4.87
N TYR A 71 -20.29 3.81 3.61
CA TYR A 71 -20.25 5.22 3.22
C TYR A 71 -21.36 5.58 2.22
N ALA A 72 -21.46 6.87 1.89
CA ALA A 72 -22.22 7.36 0.75
C ALA A 72 -21.35 8.31 -0.10
N SER A 73 -21.49 8.29 -1.42
CA SER A 73 -20.66 9.09 -2.35
C SER A 73 -20.63 10.60 -2.03
N TRP A 74 -21.72 11.14 -1.50
CA TRP A 74 -21.88 12.55 -1.17
C TRP A 74 -21.39 12.90 0.25
N CYS A 75 -21.07 11.90 1.08
CA CYS A 75 -20.66 12.09 2.47
C CYS A 75 -19.27 12.75 2.58
N GLY A 76 -19.25 14.02 2.98
CA GLY A 76 -18.01 14.78 3.23
C GLY A 76 -17.10 14.14 4.28
N PRO A 77 -17.61 13.81 5.50
CA PRO A 77 -16.81 13.15 6.53
C PRO A 77 -16.19 11.82 6.06
N CYS A 78 -16.90 11.02 5.27
CA CYS A 78 -16.39 9.76 4.72
C CYS A 78 -15.13 9.99 3.87
N LYS A 79 -15.13 11.03 3.02
CA LYS A 79 -13.96 11.40 2.22
C LYS A 79 -12.77 11.85 3.08
N LEU A 80 -13.02 12.55 4.19
CA LEU A 80 -11.97 12.92 5.14
C LEU A 80 -11.34 11.69 5.80
N LEU A 81 -12.17 10.71 6.19
CA LEU A 81 -11.69 9.46 6.77
C LEU A 81 -10.80 8.70 5.79
N GLN A 82 -11.26 8.54 4.54
CA GLN A 82 -10.49 7.88 3.49
C GLN A 82 -9.15 8.59 3.24
N LYS A 83 -9.15 9.92 3.10
CA LYS A 83 -7.95 10.69 2.78
C LYS A 83 -6.94 10.78 3.93
N ASN A 84 -7.42 10.97 5.16
CA ASN A 84 -6.56 11.33 6.29
C ASN A 84 -6.21 10.14 7.19
N VAL A 85 -6.93 9.02 7.08
CA VAL A 85 -6.80 7.89 7.99
C VAL A 85 -6.49 6.61 7.23
N PHE A 86 -7.31 6.25 6.24
CA PHE A 86 -7.11 4.98 5.54
C PHE A 86 -5.87 4.95 4.65
N THR A 87 -5.33 6.10 4.25
CA THR A 87 -4.05 6.21 3.51
C THR A 87 -2.82 6.07 4.41
N LYS A 88 -2.97 6.04 5.73
CA LYS A 88 -1.82 6.00 6.64
C LYS A 88 -1.22 4.61 6.65
N LYS A 89 0.10 4.54 6.44
CA LYS A 89 0.85 3.29 6.40
C LYS A 89 0.61 2.41 7.63
N ALA A 90 0.71 2.96 8.84
CA ALA A 90 0.48 2.20 10.08
C ALA A 90 -0.94 1.60 10.17
N VAL A 91 -1.94 2.29 9.61
CA VAL A 91 -3.31 1.78 9.53
C VAL A 91 -3.38 0.66 8.50
N GLY A 92 -2.80 0.88 7.31
CA GLY A 92 -2.69 -0.13 6.27
C GLY A 92 -2.02 -1.40 6.74
N ASP A 93 -0.81 -1.30 7.30
CA ASP A 93 -0.03 -2.42 7.82
C ASP A 93 -0.88 -3.29 8.77
N PHE A 94 -1.60 -2.67 9.71
CA PHE A 94 -2.46 -3.38 10.65
C PHE A 94 -3.72 -3.97 9.99
N TYR A 95 -4.46 -3.18 9.22
CA TYR A 95 -5.76 -3.60 8.68
C TYR A 95 -5.62 -4.62 7.56
N ASN A 96 -4.58 -4.52 6.73
CA ASN A 96 -4.33 -5.46 5.63
C ASN A 96 -3.91 -6.84 6.14
N GLU A 97 -3.26 -6.91 7.29
CA GLU A 97 -2.89 -8.18 7.93
C GLU A 97 -4.12 -8.86 8.57
N LYS A 98 -4.95 -8.09 9.27
CA LYS A 98 -5.98 -8.63 10.17
C LYS A 98 -7.36 -8.83 9.53
N PHE A 99 -7.72 -8.02 8.54
CA PHE A 99 -9.09 -7.97 8.06
C PHE A 99 -9.18 -8.17 6.55
N ILE A 100 -10.37 -8.59 6.10
CA ILE A 100 -10.80 -8.37 4.72
C ILE A 100 -11.40 -6.97 4.69
N ASN A 101 -10.69 -6.02 4.11
CA ASN A 101 -11.11 -4.62 4.07
C ASN A 101 -12.05 -4.39 2.88
N VAL A 102 -13.18 -3.75 3.14
CA VAL A 102 -14.24 -3.50 2.17
C VAL A 102 -14.74 -2.09 2.38
N LYS A 103 -15.07 -1.42 1.28
CA LYS A 103 -15.83 -0.18 1.31
C LYS A 103 -17.07 -0.39 0.46
N MET A 104 -18.21 0.11 0.90
CA MET A 104 -19.45 0.01 0.15
C MET A 104 -20.20 1.32 0.22
N ASP A 105 -20.61 1.82 -0.94
CA ASP A 105 -21.59 2.89 -1.00
C ASP A 105 -22.96 2.29 -0.73
N MET A 106 -23.56 2.64 0.40
CA MET A 106 -24.78 2.01 0.92
C MET A 106 -26.04 2.50 0.21
N GLU A 107 -25.92 3.45 -0.72
CA GLU A 107 -27.02 3.99 -1.52
C GLU A 107 -26.94 3.57 -3.00
N LYS A 108 -25.90 2.83 -3.39
CA LYS A 108 -25.67 2.42 -4.78
C LYS A 108 -25.29 0.96 -4.90
N GLY A 109 -25.51 0.37 -6.08
CA GLY A 109 -25.12 -1.02 -6.35
C GLY A 109 -25.78 -2.00 -5.38
N GLU A 110 -24.98 -2.83 -4.71
CA GLU A 110 -25.46 -3.77 -3.67
C GLU A 110 -25.81 -3.07 -2.34
N GLY A 111 -25.37 -1.81 -2.16
CA GLY A 111 -25.53 -1.01 -0.96
C GLY A 111 -26.95 -0.95 -0.39
N PRO A 112 -27.99 -0.61 -1.18
CA PRO A 112 -29.36 -0.51 -0.66
C PRO A 112 -29.92 -1.82 -0.11
N ALA A 113 -29.50 -2.96 -0.66
CA ALA A 113 -29.86 -4.26 -0.10
C ALA A 113 -29.09 -4.52 1.20
N LEU A 114 -27.81 -4.15 1.26
CA LEU A 114 -27.01 -4.25 2.48
C LEU A 114 -27.46 -3.30 3.58
N ALA A 115 -28.00 -2.12 3.25
CA ALA A 115 -28.54 -1.17 4.22
C ALA A 115 -29.79 -1.72 4.93
N GLN A 116 -30.53 -2.62 4.29
CA GLN A 116 -31.66 -3.33 4.92
C GLN A 116 -31.17 -4.40 5.89
N VAL A 117 -30.04 -5.05 5.59
CA VAL A 117 -29.43 -6.08 6.46
C VAL A 117 -28.65 -5.45 7.61
N TYR A 118 -27.95 -4.35 7.34
CA TYR A 118 -27.10 -3.62 8.27
C TYR A 118 -27.57 -2.15 8.35
N PRO A 119 -28.65 -1.86 9.08
CA PRO A 119 -29.18 -0.51 9.18
C PRO A 119 -28.17 0.45 9.82
N LEU A 120 -27.98 1.58 9.15
CA LEU A 120 -27.05 2.63 9.54
C LEU A 120 -27.79 3.80 10.18
N GLU A 121 -27.22 4.33 11.26
CA GLU A 121 -27.76 5.49 11.98
C GLU A 121 -27.17 6.80 11.45
N ALA A 122 -25.94 6.75 10.93
CA ALA A 122 -25.22 7.89 10.40
C ALA A 122 -24.10 7.45 9.45
N TYR A 123 -23.54 8.39 8.70
CA TYR A 123 -22.33 8.20 7.90
C TYR A 123 -21.14 9.01 8.46
N PRO A 124 -19.91 8.49 8.39
CA PRO A 124 -19.56 7.10 8.09
C PRO A 124 -19.95 6.16 9.23
N THR A 125 -20.23 4.90 8.91
CA THR A 125 -20.31 3.81 9.89
C THR A 125 -19.28 2.75 9.53
N LEU A 126 -18.47 2.34 10.51
CA LEU A 126 -17.49 1.28 10.39
C LEU A 126 -18.04 0.01 11.04
N LEU A 127 -18.13 -1.06 10.26
CA LEU A 127 -18.66 -2.36 10.72
C LEU A 127 -17.56 -3.41 10.72
N PHE A 128 -17.55 -4.21 11.78
CA PHE A 128 -16.74 -5.43 11.87
C PHE A 128 -17.66 -6.62 11.87
N ILE A 129 -17.54 -7.48 10.87
CA ILE A 129 -18.52 -8.53 10.55
C ILE A 129 -17.79 -9.87 10.44
N ASP A 130 -18.32 -10.92 11.05
CA ASP A 130 -17.75 -12.27 10.92
C ASP A 130 -18.06 -12.93 9.57
N GLY A 131 -17.45 -14.09 9.29
CA GLY A 131 -17.68 -14.84 8.05
C GLY A 131 -19.11 -15.40 7.88
N ASN A 132 -19.99 -15.27 8.88
CA ASN A 132 -21.39 -15.63 8.79
C ASN A 132 -22.31 -14.41 8.61
N GLY A 133 -21.75 -13.20 8.51
CA GLY A 133 -22.52 -11.96 8.37
C GLY A 133 -23.01 -11.37 9.68
N LYS A 134 -22.53 -11.85 10.84
CA LYS A 134 -22.89 -11.26 12.13
C LYS A 134 -22.02 -10.04 12.44
N ILE A 135 -22.66 -8.93 12.83
CA ILE A 135 -21.94 -7.76 13.34
C ILE A 135 -21.29 -8.11 14.68
N LEU A 136 -19.96 -7.97 14.75
CA LEU A 136 -19.16 -8.06 15.95
C LEU A 136 -19.01 -6.70 16.62
N LYS A 137 -18.88 -5.63 15.82
CA LYS A 137 -18.75 -4.26 16.31
C LYS A 137 -19.26 -3.24 15.29
N LYS A 138 -19.89 -2.17 15.80
CA LYS A 138 -20.29 -0.97 15.04
C LYS A 138 -19.60 0.24 15.64
N VAL A 139 -19.02 1.09 14.81
CA VAL A 139 -18.41 2.36 15.22
C VAL A 139 -18.95 3.48 14.32
N LEU A 140 -19.41 4.56 14.94
CA LEU A 140 -19.99 5.70 14.24
C LEU A 140 -18.95 6.83 14.13
N GLY A 141 -18.97 7.52 12.99
CA GLY A 141 -18.25 8.77 12.77
C GLY A 141 -16.75 8.63 12.50
N LEU A 142 -16.08 9.78 12.48
CA LEU A 142 -14.67 9.90 12.17
C LEU A 142 -13.78 9.30 13.26
N GLN A 143 -12.65 8.74 12.83
CA GLN A 143 -11.63 8.18 13.72
C GLN A 143 -10.28 8.85 13.45
N THR A 144 -9.39 8.87 14.44
CA THR A 144 -7.96 9.11 14.18
C THR A 144 -7.28 7.82 13.76
N PRO A 145 -6.09 7.85 13.14
CA PRO A 145 -5.32 6.63 12.83
C PRO A 145 -5.08 5.76 14.06
N GLU A 146 -4.71 6.36 15.19
CA GLU A 146 -4.42 5.66 16.44
C GLU A 146 -5.68 5.01 17.00
N ASN A 147 -6.80 5.74 17.00
CA ASN A 147 -8.06 5.22 17.51
C ASN A 147 -8.59 4.09 16.62
N LEU A 148 -8.46 4.22 15.30
CA LEU A 148 -8.87 3.18 14.37
C LEU A 148 -8.08 1.89 14.58
N ILE A 149 -6.77 1.97 14.84
CA ILE A 149 -5.95 0.80 15.21
C ILE A 149 -6.40 0.23 16.56
N ALA A 150 -6.64 1.06 17.57
CA ALA A 150 -7.12 0.62 18.89
C ALA A 150 -8.48 -0.10 18.80
N ILE A 151 -9.41 0.42 17.99
CA ILE A 151 -10.69 -0.22 17.69
C ILE A 151 -10.44 -1.60 17.07
N GLY A 152 -9.61 -1.70 16.03
CA GLY A 152 -9.36 -2.98 15.37
C GLY A 152 -8.72 -4.02 16.30
N LYS A 153 -7.84 -3.61 17.23
CA LYS A 153 -7.29 -4.49 18.27
C LYS A 153 -8.33 -5.03 19.26
N SER A 154 -9.44 -4.32 19.44
CA SER A 154 -10.50 -4.73 20.36
C SER A 154 -11.49 -5.74 19.76
N VAL A 155 -11.42 -5.97 18.45
CA VAL A 155 -12.28 -6.93 17.74
C VAL A 155 -11.69 -8.32 17.92
N LYS A 156 -12.49 -9.24 18.48
CA LYS A 156 -12.11 -10.62 18.79
C LYS A 156 -12.75 -11.59 17.81
#